data_AF-X0US43-F1
#
_entry.id   AF-X0US43-F1
#
_cell.length_a   1.000
_cell.length_b   1.000
_cell.length_c   1.000
_cell.angle_alpha   90.00
_cell.angle_beta   90.00
_cell.angle_gamma   90.00
#
_symmetry.space_group_name_H-M   'P 1'
#
loop_
_entity.id
_entity.type
_entity.pdbx_description
1 polymer ?
#
loop_
_entity_poly.entity_id
_entity_poly.type
_entity_poly.pdbx_seq_one_letter_code
_entity_poly.pdbx_strand_id
1 'polypeptide(L)'
;MKRKLFVSFSGGRTSAVMTKLIHEKLSDKFDIAVVFANTGCEDEATLEFVERCDNHFGWNVAWVEAVVTHGARVGVRHKLVDFHSASRKGEPFREVIKKYGIFNMSNPACTNRTKTEPMISYMKSIGFQFGKKLDHLTAIGFRVDEVDRKSENADNFGYIYPLIKWGW
;
A
#
# COMPACT_ATOMS: atom_id res chain seq x y z
N MET A 1 -18.06 -3.92 -16.88
CA MET A 1 -16.67 -3.92 -16.34
C MET A 1 -16.76 -3.72 -14.83
N LYS A 2 -16.05 -4.51 -14.02
CA LYS A 2 -16.07 -4.34 -12.56
C LYS A 2 -15.42 -3.02 -12.17
N ARG A 3 -15.84 -2.42 -11.05
CA ARG A 3 -15.18 -1.22 -10.51
C ARG A 3 -13.81 -1.60 -9.97
N LYS A 4 -12.84 -0.70 -9.99
CA LYS A 4 -11.50 -0.96 -9.45
C LYS A 4 -11.43 -0.74 -7.95
N LEU A 5 -10.73 -1.62 -7.23
CA LEU A 5 -10.45 -1.51 -5.80
C LEU A 5 -8.96 -1.76 -5.54
N PHE A 6 -8.31 -0.76 -4.99
CA PHE A 6 -6.95 -0.84 -4.48
C PHE A 6 -6.98 -1.20 -2.99
N VAL A 7 -6.37 -2.31 -2.60
CA VAL A 7 -6.19 -2.70 -1.19
C VAL A 7 -4.76 -2.38 -0.75
N SER A 8 -4.63 -1.46 0.20
CA SER A 8 -3.36 -1.15 0.86
C SER A 8 -3.10 -2.19 1.95
N PHE A 9 -2.34 -3.24 1.62
CA PHE A 9 -2.02 -4.31 2.55
C PHE A 9 -0.70 -4.02 3.25
N SER A 10 -0.73 -3.81 4.57
CA SER A 10 0.45 -3.43 5.36
C SER A 10 1.26 -4.62 5.91
N GLY A 11 0.87 -5.86 5.60
CA GLY A 11 1.49 -7.05 6.20
C GLY A 11 1.12 -7.29 7.68
N GLY A 12 0.10 -6.61 8.20
CA GLY A 12 -0.40 -6.80 9.56
C GLY A 12 -1.66 -7.66 9.61
N ARG A 13 -1.95 -8.23 10.79
CA ARG A 13 -3.16 -9.04 11.02
C ARG A 13 -4.45 -8.32 10.62
N THR A 14 -4.60 -7.06 11.04
CA THR A 14 -5.77 -6.23 10.71
C THR A 14 -5.94 -6.04 9.21
N SER A 15 -4.87 -5.70 8.49
CA SER A 15 -4.94 -5.50 7.04
C SER A 15 -5.12 -6.81 6.27
N ALA A 16 -4.66 -7.95 6.81
CA ALA A 16 -4.97 -9.27 6.27
C ALA A 16 -6.46 -9.64 6.45
N VAL A 17 -7.04 -9.39 7.62
CA VAL A 17 -8.49 -9.58 7.87
C VAL A 17 -9.31 -8.71 6.91
N MET A 18 -8.95 -7.43 6.75
CA MET A 18 -9.59 -6.55 5.78
C MET A 18 -9.52 -7.14 4.37
N THR A 19 -8.33 -7.57 3.93
CA THR A 19 -8.13 -8.11 2.58
C THR A 19 -8.96 -9.37 2.34
N LYS A 20 -9.01 -10.28 3.32
CA LYS A 20 -9.85 -11.49 3.29
C LYS A 20 -11.33 -11.13 3.13
N LEU A 21 -11.85 -10.26 3.99
CA LEU A 21 -13.26 -9.86 3.97
C LEU A 21 -13.63 -9.11 2.68
N ILE A 22 -12.71 -8.31 2.13
CA ILE A 22 -12.89 -7.67 0.81
C ILE A 22 -13.06 -8.74 -0.27
N HIS A 23 -12.19 -9.75 -0.33
CA HIS A 23 -12.32 -10.81 -1.32
C HIS A 23 -13.61 -11.62 -1.14
N GLU A 24 -13.98 -11.95 0.10
CA GLU A 24 -15.21 -12.70 0.38
C GLU A 24 -16.48 -11.93 0.01
N LYS A 25 -16.51 -10.61 0.24
CA LYS A 25 -17.74 -9.81 0.14
C LYS A 25 -17.86 -9.00 -1.15
N LEU A 26 -16.75 -8.71 -1.82
CA LEU A 26 -16.68 -7.69 -2.88
C LEU A 26 -16.01 -8.17 -4.18
N SER A 27 -15.45 -9.38 -4.24
CA SER A 27 -14.77 -9.90 -5.44
C SER A 27 -15.68 -10.07 -6.66
N ASP A 28 -16.98 -10.21 -6.45
CA ASP A 28 -18.00 -10.22 -7.52
C ASP A 28 -18.20 -8.83 -8.15
N LYS A 29 -17.97 -7.76 -7.39
CA LYS A 29 -18.24 -6.36 -7.78
C LYS A 29 -17.00 -5.59 -8.22
N PHE A 30 -15.83 -5.97 -7.71
CA PHE A 30 -14.60 -5.23 -7.91
C PHE A 30 -13.51 -6.06 -8.60
N ASP A 31 -12.71 -5.36 -9.40
CA ASP A 31 -11.39 -5.80 -9.81
C ASP A 31 -10.39 -5.34 -8.73
N ILE A 32 -9.83 -6.30 -7.98
CA ILE A 32 -9.11 -6.05 -6.74
C ILE A 32 -7.61 -6.17 -7.00
N ALA A 33 -6.88 -5.10 -6.68
CA ALA A 33 -5.43 -5.08 -6.68
C ALA A 33 -4.92 -4.92 -5.24
N VAL A 34 -4.17 -5.89 -4.75
CA VAL A 34 -3.56 -5.86 -3.41
C VAL A 34 -2.09 -5.47 -3.54
N VAL A 35 -1.67 -4.45 -2.80
CA VAL A 35 -0.28 -3.98 -2.84
C VAL A 35 0.29 -3.91 -1.44
N PHE A 36 1.51 -4.44 -1.30
CA PHE A 36 2.35 -4.33 -0.12
C PHE A 36 3.60 -3.50 -0.45
N ALA A 37 3.90 -2.49 0.37
CA ALA A 37 5.08 -1.66 0.18
C ALA A 37 6.21 -2.08 1.12
N ASN A 38 7.21 -2.77 0.59
CA ASN A 38 8.42 -3.11 1.33
C ASN A 38 9.34 -1.88 1.42
N THR A 39 9.65 -1.47 2.65
CA THR A 39 10.57 -0.36 2.91
C THR A 39 12.03 -0.80 2.96
N GLY A 40 12.27 -2.12 2.99
CA GLY A 40 13.55 -2.74 3.32
C GLY A 40 13.83 -2.81 4.82
N CYS A 41 12.96 -2.23 5.66
CA CYS A 41 13.10 -2.20 7.12
C CYS A 41 12.00 -3.01 7.82
N GLU A 42 11.22 -3.80 7.06
CA GLU A 42 10.19 -4.66 7.63
C GLU A 42 10.84 -5.87 8.32
N ASP A 43 10.21 -6.39 9.37
CA ASP A 43 10.66 -7.60 10.04
C ASP A 43 10.47 -8.83 9.13
N GLU A 44 11.37 -9.83 9.19
CA GLU A 44 11.26 -11.04 8.36
C GLU A 44 9.91 -11.75 8.58
N ALA A 45 9.41 -11.78 9.82
CA ALA A 45 8.10 -12.38 10.12
C ALA A 45 6.94 -11.66 9.40
N THR A 46 7.06 -10.35 9.14
CA THR A 46 6.07 -9.61 8.35
C THR A 46 6.08 -10.07 6.90
N LEU A 47 7.27 -10.28 6.35
CA LEU A 47 7.47 -10.65 4.95
C LEU A 47 7.02 -12.10 4.73
N GLU A 48 7.39 -13.01 5.64
CA GLU A 48 6.85 -14.38 5.68
C GLU A 48 5.32 -14.39 5.82
N PHE A 49 4.75 -13.50 6.64
CA PHE A 49 3.31 -13.41 6.81
C PHE A 49 2.60 -12.97 5.53
N VAL A 50 3.10 -11.95 4.84
CA VAL A 50 2.55 -11.51 3.53
C VAL A 50 2.61 -12.65 2.52
N GLU A 51 3.75 -13.33 2.41
CA GLU A 51 3.96 -14.46 1.50
C GLU A 51 3.02 -15.63 1.81
N ARG A 52 2.83 -15.96 3.09
CA ARG A 52 1.89 -17.00 3.52
C ARG A 52 0.45 -16.62 3.24
N CYS A 53 0.07 -15.36 3.43
CA CYS A 53 -1.25 -14.89 3.05
C CYS A 53 -1.47 -15.06 1.55
N ASP A 54 -0.51 -14.66 0.73
CA ASP A 54 -0.67 -14.76 -0.72
C ASP A 54 -0.75 -16.21 -1.21
N ASN A 55 0.15 -17.07 -0.73
CA ASN A 55 0.14 -18.51 -1.04
C ASN A 55 -1.14 -19.22 -0.59
N HIS A 56 -1.74 -18.79 0.53
CA HIS A 56 -2.93 -19.43 1.06
C HIS A 56 -4.22 -18.92 0.41
N PHE A 57 -4.32 -17.60 0.15
CA PHE A 57 -5.56 -16.98 -0.33
C PHE A 57 -5.55 -16.65 -1.82
N GLY A 58 -4.40 -16.67 -2.50
CA GLY A 58 -4.27 -16.37 -3.93
C GLY A 58 -4.60 -14.92 -4.28
N TRP A 59 -4.19 -13.96 -3.45
CA TRP A 59 -4.51 -12.54 -3.63
C TRP A 59 -3.68 -11.86 -4.73
N ASN A 60 -2.61 -12.51 -5.20
CA ASN A 60 -1.60 -11.97 -6.10
C ASN A 60 -1.08 -10.62 -5.59
N VAL A 61 -0.53 -10.64 -4.37
CA VAL A 61 -0.05 -9.42 -3.70
C VAL A 61 1.12 -8.85 -4.50
N ALA A 62 0.99 -7.60 -4.96
CA ALA A 62 2.10 -6.89 -5.60
C ALA A 62 3.02 -6.31 -4.53
N TRP A 63 4.28 -6.73 -4.50
CA TRP A 63 5.28 -6.15 -3.62
C TRP A 63 6.03 -5.05 -4.33
N VAL A 64 6.04 -3.85 -3.74
CA VAL A 64 6.69 -2.68 -4.32
C VAL A 64 7.76 -2.14 -3.40
N GLU A 65 8.86 -1.69 -3.98
CA GLU A 65 9.91 -0.92 -3.31
C GLU A 65 10.08 0.44 -3.94
N ALA A 66 10.36 1.45 -3.12
CA ALA A 66 10.64 2.80 -3.59
C ALA A 66 11.90 2.85 -4.47
N VAL A 67 11.77 3.42 -5.66
CA VAL A 67 12.87 3.73 -6.57
C VAL A 67 13.00 5.24 -6.71
N VAL A 68 14.20 5.74 -6.40
CA VAL A 68 14.46 7.17 -6.29
C VAL A 68 15.53 7.58 -7.30
N THR A 69 15.24 8.61 -8.10
CA THR A 69 16.22 9.18 -9.06
C THR A 69 16.92 10.38 -8.44
N HIS A 70 18.23 10.30 -8.22
CA HIS A 70 19.06 11.41 -7.71
C HIS A 70 19.39 12.41 -8.82
N GLY A 71 19.64 13.67 -8.46
CA GLY A 71 20.03 14.74 -9.41
C GLY A 71 18.92 15.21 -10.37
N ALA A 72 17.71 14.65 -10.29
CA ALA A 72 16.59 15.03 -11.16
C ALA A 72 15.28 15.23 -10.36
N ARG A 73 14.42 16.13 -10.87
CA ARG A 73 13.08 16.41 -10.31
C ARG A 73 12.05 15.36 -10.74
N VAL A 74 12.36 14.09 -10.48
CA VAL A 74 11.48 12.94 -10.72
C VAL A 74 10.90 12.48 -9.38
N GLY A 75 9.59 12.25 -9.33
CA GLY A 75 8.91 11.68 -8.16
C GLY A 75 9.32 10.22 -7.91
N VAL A 76 9.02 9.69 -6.71
CA VAL A 76 9.34 8.29 -6.39
C VAL A 76 8.59 7.35 -7.32
N ARG A 77 9.32 6.35 -7.83
CA ARG A 77 8.81 5.24 -8.65
C ARG A 77 8.79 3.96 -7.84
N HIS A 78 8.43 2.87 -8.49
CA HIS A 78 8.44 1.54 -7.89
C HIS A 78 9.34 0.61 -8.71
N LYS A 79 9.82 -0.44 -8.05
CA LYS A 79 10.16 -1.71 -8.68
C LYS A 79 9.29 -2.79 -8.06
N LEU A 80 8.97 -3.81 -8.86
CA LEU A 80 8.34 -5.03 -8.35
C LEU A 80 9.41 -5.95 -7.78
N VAL A 81 9.08 -6.58 -6.66
CA VAL A 81 9.87 -7.61 -6.01
C VAL A 81 8.94 -8.74 -5.58
N ASP A 82 9.49 -9.77 -4.96
CA ASP A 82 8.78 -10.87 -4.32
C ASP A 82 9.43 -11.14 -2.95
N PHE A 83 8.97 -12.18 -2.25
CA PHE A 83 9.52 -12.56 -0.95
C PHE A 83 11.05 -12.72 -0.97
N HIS A 84 11.61 -13.30 -2.04
CA HIS A 84 13.03 -13.63 -2.16
C HIS A 84 13.91 -12.44 -2.58
N SER A 85 13.38 -11.56 -3.41
CA SER A 85 14.11 -10.41 -3.98
C SER A 85 13.88 -9.10 -3.22
N ALA A 86 12.90 -9.07 -2.31
CA ALA A 86 12.65 -7.91 -1.47
C ALA A 86 13.85 -7.61 -0.55
N SER A 87 14.24 -6.35 -0.53
CA SER A 87 15.28 -5.77 0.32
C SER A 87 15.03 -6.05 1.79
N ARG A 88 16.09 -6.34 2.56
CA ARG A 88 16.03 -6.66 4.00
C ARG A 88 16.93 -5.78 4.87
N LYS A 89 17.77 -4.96 4.25
CA LYS A 89 18.79 -4.18 4.94
C LYS A 89 18.54 -2.69 4.79
N GLY A 90 17.29 -2.26 4.59
CA GLY A 90 16.85 -0.87 4.52
C GLY A 90 17.34 -0.11 3.29
N GLU A 91 17.58 -0.80 2.17
CA GLU A 91 18.09 -0.22 0.93
C GLU A 91 17.11 0.83 0.35
N PRO A 92 15.80 0.56 0.16
CA PRO A 92 14.85 1.55 -0.35
C PRO A 92 14.75 2.76 0.58
N PHE A 93 14.69 2.52 1.89
CA PHE A 93 14.63 3.58 2.90
C PHE A 93 15.86 4.50 2.87
N ARG A 94 17.07 3.94 2.76
CA ARG A 94 18.31 4.72 2.66
C ARG A 94 18.36 5.58 1.40
N GLU A 95 17.94 5.05 0.25
CA GLU A 95 17.89 5.83 -0.99
C GLU A 95 16.91 7.00 -0.92
N VAL A 96 15.75 6.77 -0.28
CA VAL A 96 14.79 7.82 0.00
C VAL A 96 15.39 8.89 0.92
N ILE A 97 16.05 8.51 2.03
CA ILE A 97 16.69 9.48 2.93
C ILE A 97 17.79 10.27 2.23
N LYS A 98 18.61 9.62 1.40
CA LYS A 98 19.68 10.32 0.64
C LYS A 98 19.14 11.46 -0.22
N LYS A 99 17.95 11.30 -0.81
CA LYS A 99 17.32 12.35 -1.64
C LYS A 99 16.53 13.38 -0.83
N TYR A 100 15.76 12.94 0.15
CA TYR A 100 14.75 13.77 0.82
C TYR A 100 15.10 14.18 2.25
N GLY A 101 16.27 13.77 2.75
CA GLY A 101 16.71 13.97 4.12
C GLY A 101 16.08 12.98 5.10
N ILE A 102 16.53 13.05 6.36
CA ILE A 102 15.98 12.23 7.45
C ILE A 102 14.56 12.71 7.76
N PHE A 103 13.66 11.74 7.94
CA PHE A 103 12.28 12.01 8.33
C PHE A 103 12.15 12.17 9.84
N ASN A 104 11.35 13.15 10.23
CA ASN A 104 11.06 13.49 11.63
C ASN A 104 9.75 14.32 11.66
N MET A 105 9.39 14.87 12.82
CA MET A 105 8.17 15.69 12.95
C MET A 105 8.16 16.92 12.03
N SER A 106 9.32 17.52 11.75
CA SER A 106 9.48 18.64 10.81
C SER A 106 9.54 18.21 9.35
N ASN A 107 9.82 16.94 9.06
CA ASN A 107 9.81 16.33 7.73
C ASN A 107 9.02 15.00 7.73
N PRO A 108 7.67 15.03 7.88
CA PRO A 108 6.85 13.84 8.11
C PRO A 108 6.52 13.08 6.80
N ALA A 109 7.46 12.99 5.86
CA ALA A 109 7.22 12.43 4.53
C ALA A 109 7.56 10.93 4.39
N CYS A 110 7.99 10.26 5.48
CA CYS A 110 8.45 8.86 5.46
C CYS A 110 7.43 7.93 4.79
N THR A 111 6.20 7.87 5.32
CA THR A 111 5.13 7.02 4.79
C THR A 111 4.83 7.33 3.33
N ASN A 112 4.83 8.61 2.96
CA ASN A 112 4.53 9.01 1.60
C ASN A 112 5.62 8.51 0.63
N ARG A 113 6.89 8.80 0.92
CA ARG A 113 8.03 8.47 0.04
C ARG A 113 8.32 6.97 -0.03
N THR A 114 8.06 6.24 1.04
CA THR A 114 8.45 4.82 1.14
C THR A 114 7.30 3.86 0.88
N LYS A 115 6.05 4.29 1.11
CA LYS A 115 4.86 3.44 0.95
C LYS A 115 3.91 3.99 -0.10
N THR A 116 3.38 5.19 0.10
CA THR A 116 2.29 5.72 -0.74
C THR A 116 2.69 5.97 -2.19
N GLU A 117 3.79 6.69 -2.43
CA GLU A 117 4.25 7.00 -3.79
C GLU A 117 4.64 5.78 -4.62
N PRO A 118 5.42 4.80 -4.11
CA PRO A 118 5.68 3.58 -4.90
C PRO A 118 4.42 2.78 -5.18
N MET A 119 3.48 2.65 -4.23
CA MET A 119 2.18 2.01 -4.50
C MET A 119 1.41 2.73 -5.60
N ILE A 120 1.27 4.06 -5.51
CA ILE A 120 0.61 4.86 -6.55
C ILE A 120 1.33 4.72 -7.90
N SER A 121 2.66 4.68 -7.90
CA SER A 121 3.43 4.50 -9.13
C SER A 121 3.13 3.15 -9.79
N TYR A 122 2.97 2.08 -9.03
CA TYR A 122 2.62 0.75 -9.52
C TYR A 122 1.17 0.70 -10.02
N MET A 123 0.24 1.20 -9.21
CA MET A 123 -1.17 1.24 -9.57
C MET A 123 -1.39 1.98 -10.90
N LYS A 124 -0.67 3.10 -11.11
CA LYS A 124 -0.68 3.82 -12.39
C LYS A 124 -0.16 3.00 -13.56
N SER A 125 0.89 2.18 -13.39
CA SER A 125 1.42 1.36 -14.48
C SER A 125 0.47 0.23 -14.90
N ILE A 126 -0.42 -0.21 -14.01
CA ILE A 126 -1.49 -1.17 -14.33
C ILE A 126 -2.84 -0.49 -14.66
N GLY A 127 -2.81 0.82 -14.94
CA GLY A 127 -3.96 1.54 -15.50
C GLY A 127 -4.94 2.13 -14.49
N PHE A 128 -4.60 2.20 -13.20
CA PHE A 128 -5.40 2.94 -12.21
C PHE A 128 -5.13 4.44 -12.35
N GLN A 129 -6.18 5.25 -12.19
CA GLN A 129 -6.13 6.70 -12.28
C GLN A 129 -6.26 7.32 -10.89
N PHE A 130 -5.55 8.42 -10.65
CA PHE A 130 -5.51 9.12 -9.36
C PHE A 130 -5.80 10.62 -9.54
N GLY A 131 -6.09 11.32 -8.46
CA GLY A 131 -6.36 12.77 -8.48
C GLY A 131 -7.68 13.08 -9.20
N LYS A 132 -7.70 14.09 -10.08
CA LYS A 132 -8.94 14.51 -10.77
C LYS A 132 -9.59 13.43 -11.64
N LYS A 133 -8.83 12.39 -12.02
CA LYS A 133 -9.31 11.27 -12.83
C LYS A 133 -9.55 10.00 -12.02
N LEU A 134 -9.61 10.09 -10.68
CA LEU A 134 -9.75 8.95 -9.78
C LEU A 134 -10.86 7.99 -10.24
N ASP A 135 -10.51 6.73 -10.49
CA ASP A 135 -11.40 5.70 -11.05
C ASP A 135 -11.56 4.45 -10.16
N HIS A 136 -11.04 4.50 -8.94
CA HIS A 136 -11.00 3.38 -8.01
C HIS A 136 -11.29 3.83 -6.58
N LEU A 137 -11.61 2.86 -5.72
CA LEU A 137 -11.61 3.04 -4.27
C LEU A 137 -10.29 2.51 -3.70
N THR A 138 -9.82 3.08 -2.60
CA THR A 138 -8.66 2.58 -1.85
C THR A 138 -9.10 2.13 -0.47
N ALA A 139 -8.93 0.85 -0.16
CA ALA A 139 -9.23 0.28 1.15
C ALA A 139 -8.06 0.46 2.13
N ILE A 140 -8.35 1.05 3.28
CA ILE A 140 -7.41 1.29 4.38
C ILE A 140 -7.86 0.51 5.63
N GLY A 141 -6.92 -0.23 6.22
CA GLY A 141 -7.17 -1.17 7.31
C GLY A 141 -7.17 -0.55 8.72
N PHE A 142 -7.99 0.48 8.96
CA PHE A 142 -8.27 0.97 10.31
C PHE A 142 -9.48 0.27 10.91
N ARG A 143 -9.40 -0.08 12.20
CA ARG A 143 -10.48 -0.69 12.98
C ARG A 143 -11.43 0.37 13.54
N VAL A 144 -12.56 -0.08 14.09
CA VAL A 144 -13.56 0.77 14.74
C VAL A 144 -12.95 1.62 15.87
N ASP A 145 -12.04 1.05 16.67
CA ASP A 145 -11.34 1.77 17.75
C ASP A 145 -10.26 2.74 17.24
N GLU A 146 -10.06 2.82 15.91
CA GLU A 146 -9.11 3.70 15.22
C GLU A 146 -9.82 4.70 14.31
N VAL A 147 -11.12 4.94 14.53
CA VAL A 147 -11.97 5.78 13.67
C VAL A 147 -11.50 7.24 13.59
N ASP A 148 -10.84 7.74 14.63
CA ASP A 148 -10.21 9.06 14.70
C ASP A 148 -9.05 9.24 13.71
N ARG A 149 -8.44 8.13 13.26
CA ARG A 149 -7.37 8.13 12.24
C ARG A 149 -7.91 8.29 10.81
N LYS A 150 -9.23 8.25 10.62
CA LYS A 150 -9.87 8.42 9.31
C LYS A 150 -9.56 9.81 8.75
N SER A 151 -9.19 9.86 7.47
CA SER A 151 -9.05 11.14 6.78
C SER A 151 -10.39 11.84 6.61
N GLU A 152 -10.48 13.11 6.98
CA GLU A 152 -11.60 13.99 6.67
C GLU A 152 -11.82 14.15 5.17
N ASN A 153 -10.75 13.99 4.38
CA ASN A 153 -10.77 14.08 2.92
C ASN A 153 -10.92 12.71 2.25
N ALA A 154 -11.44 11.70 2.95
CA ALA A 154 -11.55 10.33 2.44
C ALA A 154 -12.21 10.25 1.06
N ASP A 155 -13.32 10.97 0.86
CA ASP A 155 -14.07 10.93 -0.41
C ASP A 155 -13.27 11.51 -1.58
N ASN A 156 -12.47 12.56 -1.34
CA ASN A 156 -11.60 13.18 -2.35
C ASN A 156 -10.51 12.23 -2.85
N PHE A 157 -10.07 11.29 -2.00
CA PHE A 157 -9.06 10.29 -2.32
C PHE A 157 -9.66 8.90 -2.63
N GLY A 158 -11.00 8.77 -2.59
CA GLY A 158 -11.69 7.49 -2.75
C GLY A 158 -11.38 6.48 -1.64
N TYR A 159 -10.98 6.95 -0.46
CA TYR A 159 -10.64 6.09 0.67
C TYR A 159 -11.90 5.49 1.28
N ILE A 160 -11.88 4.17 1.46
CA ILE A 160 -12.87 3.43 2.23
C ILE A 160 -12.19 2.75 3.41
N TYR A 161 -12.96 2.55 4.48
CA TYR A 161 -12.50 1.94 5.73
C TYR A 161 -13.40 0.73 6.03
N PRO A 162 -13.17 -0.42 5.38
CA PRO A 162 -14.11 -1.53 5.42
C PRO A 162 -14.31 -2.11 6.82
N LEU A 163 -13.25 -2.19 7.63
CA LEU A 163 -13.35 -2.74 8.98
C LEU A 163 -14.19 -1.86 9.90
N ILE A 164 -13.99 -0.53 9.87
CA ILE A 164 -14.89 0.42 10.55
C ILE A 164 -16.35 0.19 10.11
N LYS A 165 -16.59 0.08 8.80
CA LYS A 165 -17.93 -0.13 8.25
C LYS A 165 -18.56 -1.47 8.65
N TRP A 166 -17.74 -2.51 8.85
CA TRP A 166 -18.19 -3.86 9.18
C TRP A 166 -18.14 -4.17 10.68
N GLY A 167 -17.77 -3.22 11.54
CA GLY A 167 -17.78 -3.40 13.00
C GLY A 167 -16.61 -4.19 13.56
N TRP A 168 -15.44 -4.15 12.90
CA TRP A 168 -14.21 -4.86 13.30
C TRP A 168 -13.22 -3.99 14.07
#